data_AF-A0A6G7YCS0-F1
#
_entry.id   AF-A0A6G7YCS0-F1
#
_cell.length_a   1.000
_cell.length_b   1.000
_cell.length_c   1.000
_cell.angle_alpha   90.00
_cell.angle_beta   90.00
_cell.angle_gamma   90.00
#
_symmetry.space_group_name_H-M   'P 1'
#
loop_
_entity.id
_entity.type
_entity.pdbx_description
1 polymer ?
#
loop_
_entity_poly.entity_id
_entity_poly.type
_entity_poly.pdbx_seq_one_letter_code
_entity_poly.pdbx_strand_id
1 'polypeptide(L)'
;MTEASTGSPAEAARRRFAIAADGTVSGCEESWGKLGASLRYACRMAAQLDEVIGVGRLEWLTTLSSTSVRARVGQSLEGLVTVTAEVERRSSPIHPVPQAKQDMSAQRALNSSLRLVHGGLVADWCAAITEDQRVIGAHLPEHGKTFDDATTVLTQVGVRALAIVGALHESYRETAVMLDFRQGSLLIFDCDGLVIFAFADKFDSLAATQVIGRVRSRLAGQDLSLVWTYGTW
;
A
#
# COMPACT_ATOMS: atom_id res chain seq x y z
N MET A 1 -40.51 16.04 -34.87
CA MET A 1 -40.36 14.90 -33.92
C MET A 1 -38.89 14.58 -33.88
N THR A 2 -38.21 15.06 -32.84
CA THR A 2 -36.75 14.96 -32.71
C THR A 2 -36.50 14.07 -31.50
N GLU A 3 -35.93 12.89 -31.73
CA GLU A 3 -35.56 11.94 -30.68
C GLU A 3 -34.48 12.56 -29.79
N ALA A 4 -34.84 12.77 -28.53
CA ALA A 4 -33.88 13.09 -27.48
C ALA A 4 -33.13 11.80 -27.13
N SER A 5 -31.87 11.72 -27.57
CA SER A 5 -30.91 10.73 -27.09
C SER A 5 -30.69 10.93 -25.59
N THR A 6 -31.27 10.04 -24.79
CA THR A 6 -30.99 9.91 -23.35
C THR A 6 -29.59 9.33 -23.17
N GLY A 7 -28.59 10.22 -23.14
CA GLY A 7 -27.25 9.90 -22.66
C GLY A 7 -27.30 9.56 -21.17
N SER A 8 -26.96 8.30 -20.84
CA SER A 8 -26.85 7.81 -19.47
C SER A 8 -25.79 8.62 -18.69
N PRO A 9 -26.06 9.03 -17.44
CA PRO A 9 -25.11 9.80 -16.65
C PRO A 9 -23.95 8.91 -16.17
N ALA A 10 -22.74 9.24 -16.65
CA ALA A 10 -21.45 8.90 -16.05
C ALA A 10 -21.10 7.41 -15.93
N GLU A 11 -20.82 6.78 -17.07
CA GLU A 11 -19.79 5.75 -17.13
C GLU A 11 -18.48 6.39 -16.66
N ALA A 12 -18.07 6.13 -15.41
CA ALA A 12 -16.80 6.60 -14.88
C ALA A 12 -15.71 6.20 -15.88
N ALA A 13 -15.07 7.19 -16.53
CA ALA A 13 -14.17 6.95 -17.65
C ALA A 13 -12.99 6.09 -17.23
N ARG A 14 -13.13 4.76 -17.36
CA ARG A 14 -12.07 3.78 -17.13
C ARG A 14 -11.04 3.96 -18.23
N ARG A 15 -9.85 4.40 -17.84
CA ARG A 15 -8.74 4.64 -18.76
C ARG A 15 -7.74 3.50 -18.62
N ARG A 16 -7.22 3.01 -19.74
CA ARG A 16 -6.30 1.87 -19.79
C ARG A 16 -5.00 2.25 -20.45
N PHE A 17 -3.89 1.77 -19.91
CA PHE A 17 -2.59 1.94 -20.53
C PHE A 17 -1.68 0.74 -20.25
N ALA A 18 -0.64 0.59 -21.08
CA ALA A 18 0.35 -0.46 -20.91
C ALA A 18 1.75 0.11 -20.88
N ILE A 19 2.65 -0.57 -20.16
CA ILE A 19 4.06 -0.25 -20.05
C ILE A 19 4.84 -1.48 -20.48
N ALA A 20 5.59 -1.33 -21.57
CA ALA A 20 6.47 -2.37 -22.09
C ALA A 20 7.76 -2.49 -21.27
N ALA A 21 8.52 -3.55 -21.54
CA ALA A 21 9.75 -3.90 -20.81
C ALA A 21 10.88 -2.87 -21.02
N ASP A 22 10.87 -2.13 -22.12
CA ASP A 22 11.77 -1.02 -22.39
C ASP A 22 11.32 0.29 -21.68
N GLY A 23 10.07 0.34 -21.21
CA GLY A 23 9.46 1.51 -20.57
C GLY A 23 8.56 2.31 -21.48
N THR A 24 8.39 1.88 -22.73
CA THR A 24 7.44 2.50 -23.65
C THR A 24 6.02 2.40 -23.08
N VAL A 25 5.33 3.54 -23.00
CA VAL A 25 3.94 3.63 -22.52
C VAL A 25 3.00 3.75 -23.70
N SER A 26 1.95 2.92 -23.75
CA SER A 26 0.93 2.95 -24.81
C SER A 26 -0.48 3.06 -24.22
N GLY A 27 -1.41 3.65 -24.99
CA GLY A 27 -2.80 3.87 -24.55
C GLY A 27 -3.01 5.08 -23.63
N CYS A 28 -2.03 5.97 -23.50
CA CYS A 28 -2.06 7.12 -22.60
C CYS A 28 -2.16 8.47 -23.32
N GLU A 29 -2.81 9.44 -22.65
CA GLU A 29 -2.61 10.87 -22.91
C GLU A 29 -1.25 11.30 -22.32
N GLU A 30 -0.65 12.37 -22.85
CA GLU A 30 0.69 12.87 -22.47
C GLU A 30 0.87 13.08 -20.95
N SER A 31 -0.21 13.39 -20.23
CA SER A 31 -0.23 13.61 -18.78
C SER A 31 0.00 12.36 -17.93
N TRP A 32 0.00 11.16 -18.52
CA TRP A 32 0.06 9.88 -17.81
C TRP A 32 1.44 9.22 -17.86
N GLY A 33 2.38 9.77 -18.63
CA GLY A 33 3.76 9.24 -18.68
C GLY A 33 4.43 9.21 -17.30
N LYS A 34 4.16 10.22 -16.46
CA LYS A 34 4.65 10.26 -15.07
C LYS A 34 4.07 9.13 -14.22
N LEU A 35 2.75 8.90 -14.30
CA LEU A 35 2.10 7.78 -13.60
C LEU A 35 2.67 6.45 -14.09
N GLY A 36 2.87 6.28 -15.40
CA GLY A 36 3.50 5.08 -15.95
C GLY A 36 4.88 4.82 -15.35
N ALA A 37 5.76 5.82 -15.35
CA ALA A 37 7.10 5.70 -14.77
C ALA A 37 7.07 5.34 -13.28
N SER A 38 6.25 6.06 -12.49
CA SER A 38 6.04 5.81 -11.06
C SER A 38 5.50 4.40 -10.79
N LEU A 39 4.49 3.98 -11.54
CA LEU A 39 3.86 2.67 -11.39
C LEU A 39 4.84 1.54 -11.73
N ARG A 40 5.61 1.69 -12.82
CA ARG A 40 6.64 0.72 -13.19
C ARG A 40 7.69 0.58 -12.09
N TYR A 41 8.14 1.70 -11.53
CA TYR A 41 9.10 1.68 -10.41
C TYR A 41 8.50 0.98 -9.19
N ALA A 42 7.27 1.31 -8.81
CA ALA A 42 6.57 0.67 -7.69
C ALA A 42 6.42 -0.85 -7.91
N CYS A 43 6.00 -1.29 -9.10
CA CYS A 43 5.91 -2.71 -9.43
C CYS A 43 7.27 -3.42 -9.37
N ARG A 44 8.36 -2.74 -9.77
CA ARG A 44 9.72 -3.30 -9.64
C ARG A 44 10.15 -3.47 -8.20
N MET A 45 9.90 -2.48 -7.34
CA MET A 45 10.18 -2.59 -5.90
C MET A 45 9.33 -3.67 -5.25
N ALA A 46 8.06 -3.76 -5.63
CA ALA A 46 7.16 -4.80 -5.16
C ALA A 46 7.59 -6.21 -5.61
N ALA A 47 8.06 -6.38 -6.84
CA ALA A 47 8.54 -7.68 -7.34
C ALA A 47 9.76 -8.20 -6.56
N GLN A 48 10.61 -7.31 -6.02
CA GLN A 48 11.75 -7.70 -5.19
C GLN A 48 11.34 -8.25 -3.80
N LEU A 49 10.08 -8.10 -3.39
CA LEU A 49 9.62 -8.64 -2.11
C LEU A 49 9.59 -10.18 -2.11
N ASP A 50 9.47 -10.83 -3.26
CA ASP A 50 9.56 -12.30 -3.35
C ASP A 50 10.90 -12.81 -2.82
N GLU A 51 12.00 -12.13 -3.15
CA GLU A 51 13.34 -12.49 -2.67
C GLU A 51 13.51 -12.32 -1.16
N VAL A 52 12.69 -11.47 -0.53
CA VAL A 52 12.78 -11.12 0.90
C VAL A 52 11.86 -12.02 1.75
N ILE A 53 10.63 -12.25 1.30
CA ILE A 53 9.59 -12.94 2.08
C ILE A 53 9.01 -14.20 1.40
N GLY A 54 9.48 -14.57 0.21
CA GLY A 54 9.15 -15.84 -0.45
C GLY A 54 7.69 -15.98 -0.89
N VAL A 55 7.01 -14.87 -1.18
CA VAL A 55 5.56 -14.81 -1.45
C VAL A 55 5.18 -15.12 -2.90
N GLY A 56 6.17 -15.48 -3.72
CA GLY A 56 6.03 -15.72 -5.15
C GLY A 56 5.89 -14.42 -5.94
N ARG A 57 5.65 -14.59 -7.24
CA ARG A 57 5.59 -13.48 -8.18
C ARG A 57 4.42 -12.52 -7.89
N LEU A 58 4.69 -11.23 -8.00
CA LEU A 58 3.69 -10.17 -8.00
C LEU A 58 2.76 -10.30 -9.21
N GLU A 59 1.46 -10.33 -8.97
CA GLU A 59 0.43 -10.44 -10.01
C GLU A 59 -0.33 -9.13 -10.21
N TRP A 60 -0.62 -8.41 -9.11
CA TRP A 60 -1.35 -7.15 -9.15
C TRP A 60 -0.79 -6.11 -8.18
N LEU A 61 -0.88 -4.84 -8.59
CA LEU A 61 -0.78 -3.69 -7.72
C LEU A 61 -2.09 -2.90 -7.82
N THR A 62 -2.76 -2.71 -6.69
CA THR A 62 -4.01 -1.97 -6.61
C THR A 62 -3.83 -0.81 -5.65
N THR A 63 -4.24 0.39 -6.03
CA THR A 63 -4.26 1.52 -5.13
C THR A 63 -5.67 1.82 -4.61
N LEU A 64 -5.77 2.05 -3.30
CA LEU A 64 -7.01 2.43 -2.63
C LEU A 64 -7.01 3.95 -2.47
N SER A 65 -7.74 4.65 -3.32
CA SER A 65 -7.82 6.12 -3.33
C SER A 65 -9.00 6.60 -4.17
N SER A 66 -9.23 7.92 -4.15
CA SER A 66 -10.18 8.59 -5.03
C SER A 66 -9.87 8.35 -6.52
N THR A 67 -8.59 8.18 -6.86
CA THR A 67 -8.14 7.79 -8.21
C THR A 67 -7.44 6.44 -8.13
N SER A 68 -8.24 5.37 -8.11
CA SER A 68 -7.74 4.00 -8.03
C SER A 68 -7.02 3.59 -9.30
N VAL A 69 -5.87 2.94 -9.12
CA VAL A 69 -5.08 2.32 -10.18
C VAL A 69 -5.08 0.82 -9.92
N ARG A 70 -5.45 0.01 -10.91
CA ARG A 70 -5.32 -1.44 -10.87
C ARG A 70 -4.39 -1.89 -11.98
N ALA A 71 -3.25 -2.45 -11.59
CA ALA A 71 -2.17 -2.78 -12.49
C ALA A 71 -1.89 -4.27 -12.45
N ARG A 72 -2.05 -4.96 -13.58
CA ARG A 72 -1.59 -6.34 -13.77
C ARG A 72 -0.10 -6.32 -14.07
N VAL A 73 0.67 -7.11 -13.33
CA VAL A 73 2.13 -7.14 -13.44
C VAL A 73 2.60 -8.36 -14.23
N GLY A 74 3.25 -8.07 -15.35
CA GLY A 74 3.96 -9.02 -16.16
C GLY A 74 5.47 -8.99 -15.89
N GLN A 75 6.17 -10.03 -16.33
CA GLN A 75 7.61 -10.14 -16.28
C GLN A 75 8.04 -10.81 -17.57
N SER A 76 8.96 -10.18 -18.29
CA SER A 76 9.56 -10.75 -19.50
C SER A 76 10.47 -11.93 -19.16
N LEU A 77 10.91 -12.65 -20.19
CA LEU A 77 11.91 -13.73 -20.05
C LEU A 77 13.25 -13.22 -19.48
N GLU A 78 13.56 -11.95 -19.69
CA GLU A 78 14.76 -11.27 -19.19
C GLU A 78 14.57 -10.68 -17.78
N GLY A 79 13.42 -10.96 -17.14
CA GLY A 79 13.13 -10.46 -15.79
C GLY A 79 12.61 -9.02 -15.73
N LEU A 80 12.40 -8.36 -16.87
CA LEU A 80 11.92 -6.98 -16.93
C LEU A 80 10.41 -6.89 -16.66
N VAL A 81 10.01 -5.95 -15.81
CA VAL A 81 8.61 -5.73 -15.44
C VAL A 81 7.84 -5.07 -16.60
N THR A 82 6.69 -5.67 -16.95
CA THR A 82 5.67 -5.08 -17.82
C THR A 82 4.40 -4.82 -17.02
N VAL A 83 3.61 -3.82 -17.41
CA VAL A 83 2.41 -3.42 -16.65
C VAL A 83 1.26 -3.17 -17.60
N THR A 84 0.07 -3.70 -17.27
CA THR A 84 -1.18 -3.28 -17.87
C THR A 84 -2.06 -2.68 -16.79
N ALA A 85 -2.37 -1.40 -16.89
CA ALA A 85 -3.05 -0.64 -15.86
C ALA A 85 -4.40 -0.13 -16.31
N GLU A 86 -5.36 -0.16 -15.39
CA GLU A 86 -6.64 0.51 -15.49
C GLU A 86 -6.72 1.58 -14.40
N VAL A 87 -7.26 2.74 -14.72
CA VAL A 87 -7.44 3.84 -13.78
C VAL A 87 -8.89 4.26 -13.76
N GLU A 88 -9.44 4.30 -12.57
CA GLU A 88 -10.83 4.62 -12.30
C GLU A 88 -10.88 5.73 -11.25
N ARG A 89 -11.50 6.86 -11.62
CA ARG A 89 -11.81 7.95 -10.67
C ARG A 89 -13.14 7.66 -9.99
N ARG A 90 -13.14 7.68 -8.67
CA ARG A 90 -14.33 7.59 -7.83
C ARG A 90 -14.69 8.97 -7.31
N SER A 91 -15.99 9.25 -7.28
CA SER A 91 -16.57 10.55 -6.92
C SER A 91 -16.65 10.82 -5.41
N SER A 92 -16.09 9.96 -4.57
CA SER A 92 -16.00 10.22 -3.12
C SER A 92 -14.64 9.83 -2.57
N PRO A 93 -13.96 10.76 -1.86
CA PRO A 93 -12.82 10.41 -1.02
C PRO A 93 -13.29 9.40 0.02
N ILE A 94 -12.50 8.34 0.23
CA ILE A 94 -12.75 7.46 1.37
C ILE A 94 -11.92 8.00 2.52
N HIS A 95 -12.56 8.82 3.36
CA HIS A 95 -12.55 8.78 4.83
C HIS A 95 -12.80 10.15 5.47
N PRO A 96 -13.52 10.18 6.60
CA PRO A 96 -13.60 11.37 7.45
C PRO A 96 -12.23 11.73 8.02
N VAL A 97 -11.99 13.03 8.19
CA VAL A 97 -10.78 13.60 8.78
C VAL A 97 -10.54 12.97 10.16
N PRO A 98 -9.35 12.41 10.44
CA PRO A 98 -9.04 11.82 11.74
C PRO A 98 -9.19 12.86 12.86
N GLN A 99 -9.95 12.51 13.91
CA GLN A 99 -10.04 13.31 15.13
C GLN A 99 -9.02 12.79 16.14
N ALA A 100 -8.06 13.64 16.52
CA ALA A 100 -7.05 13.30 17.50
C ALA A 100 -7.68 12.94 18.85
N LYS A 101 -7.29 11.79 19.41
CA LYS A 101 -7.55 11.46 20.82
C LYS A 101 -6.26 11.67 21.60
N GLN A 102 -6.19 12.73 22.39
CA GLN A 102 -4.97 13.18 23.07
C GLN A 102 -4.61 12.41 24.36
N ASP A 103 -5.39 11.39 24.73
CA ASP A 103 -5.23 10.72 26.05
C ASP A 103 -4.30 9.49 26.05
N MET A 104 -3.51 9.27 24.98
CA MET A 104 -2.59 8.13 24.89
C MET A 104 -1.19 8.57 24.45
N SER A 105 -0.16 7.93 25.02
CA SER A 105 1.21 8.08 24.55
C SER A 105 1.40 7.51 23.14
N ALA A 106 2.35 8.08 22.38
CA ALA A 106 2.65 7.67 21.00
C ALA A 106 2.92 6.15 20.88
N GLN A 107 3.69 5.57 21.81
CA GLN A 107 3.95 4.12 21.85
C GLN A 107 2.65 3.31 22.04
N ARG A 108 1.78 3.71 22.98
CA ARG A 108 0.53 2.99 23.23
C ARG A 108 -0.43 3.11 22.03
N ALA A 109 -0.44 4.27 21.38
CA ALA A 109 -1.20 4.49 20.16
C ALA A 109 -0.71 3.58 19.03
N LEU A 110 0.62 3.54 18.79
CA LEU A 110 1.23 2.64 17.80
C LEU A 110 0.91 1.17 18.07
N ASN A 111 1.14 0.69 19.29
CA ASN A 111 0.91 -0.73 19.63
C ASN A 111 -0.57 -1.11 19.47
N SER A 112 -1.48 -0.20 19.82
CA SER A 112 -2.92 -0.42 19.65
C SER A 112 -3.35 -0.34 18.19
N SER A 113 -2.68 0.48 17.38
CA SER A 113 -2.86 0.53 15.93
C SER A 113 -2.37 -0.75 15.25
N LEU A 114 -1.17 -1.25 15.57
CA LEU A 114 -0.64 -2.51 15.03
C LEU A 114 -1.52 -3.70 15.41
N ARG A 115 -2.01 -3.77 16.67
CA ARG A 115 -2.99 -4.79 17.07
C ARG A 115 -4.30 -4.71 16.30
N LEU A 116 -4.76 -3.49 15.98
CA LEU A 116 -5.96 -3.30 15.15
C LEU A 116 -5.71 -3.71 13.70
N VAL A 117 -4.53 -3.44 13.15
CA VAL A 117 -4.15 -3.92 11.82
C VAL A 117 -4.11 -5.44 11.79
N HIS A 118 -3.39 -6.05 12.74
CA HIS A 118 -3.27 -7.51 12.85
C HIS A 118 -4.63 -8.19 13.00
N GLY A 119 -5.40 -7.86 14.04
CA GLY A 119 -6.69 -8.52 14.30
C GLY A 119 -7.82 -8.07 13.37
N GLY A 120 -7.83 -6.80 12.95
CA GLY A 120 -8.90 -6.24 12.13
C GLY A 120 -8.80 -6.60 10.65
N LEU A 121 -7.59 -6.93 10.17
CA LEU A 121 -7.37 -7.40 8.81
C LEU A 121 -7.03 -8.89 8.73
N VAL A 122 -6.98 -9.58 9.87
CA VAL A 122 -6.55 -10.98 9.97
C VAL A 122 -5.18 -11.14 9.29
N ALA A 123 -4.28 -10.20 9.56
CA ALA A 123 -2.94 -10.23 9.00
C ALA A 123 -2.09 -11.28 9.72
N ASP A 124 -1.29 -12.03 8.98
CA ASP A 124 -0.31 -12.98 9.53
C ASP A 124 0.77 -12.23 10.31
N TRP A 125 1.13 -11.03 9.83
CA TRP A 125 2.04 -10.12 10.51
C TRP A 125 1.85 -8.68 10.01
N CYS A 126 2.29 -7.73 10.83
CA CYS A 126 2.35 -6.32 10.44
C CYS A 126 3.50 -5.60 11.13
N ALA A 127 3.95 -4.50 10.54
CA ALA A 127 4.98 -3.65 11.12
C ALA A 127 4.84 -2.20 10.67
N ALA A 128 5.55 -1.33 11.37
CA ALA A 128 5.64 0.09 11.10
C ALA A 128 7.09 0.52 10.95
N ILE A 129 7.37 1.25 9.87
CA ILE A 129 8.69 1.81 9.55
C ILE A 129 8.59 3.32 9.38
N THR A 130 9.56 4.04 9.94
CA THR A 130 9.71 5.49 9.79
C THR A 130 10.44 5.84 8.50
N GLU A 131 10.36 7.09 8.06
CA GLU A 131 11.07 7.58 6.87
C GLU A 131 12.60 7.38 6.93
N ASP A 132 13.19 7.40 8.13
CA ASP A 132 14.61 7.10 8.36
C ASP A 132 14.92 5.58 8.38
N GLN A 133 13.98 4.77 7.89
CA GLN A 133 14.10 3.33 7.68
C GLN A 133 14.22 2.48 8.95
N ARG A 134 13.75 3.01 10.09
CA ARG A 134 13.73 2.26 11.34
C ARG A 134 12.39 1.58 11.56
N VAL A 135 12.41 0.28 11.86
CA VAL A 135 11.22 -0.42 12.34
C VAL A 135 10.99 -0.03 13.81
N ILE A 136 9.83 0.56 14.10
CA ILE A 136 9.48 1.08 15.43
C ILE A 136 8.38 0.28 16.14
N GLY A 137 7.81 -0.71 15.46
CA GLY A 137 6.86 -1.65 16.04
C GLY A 137 6.48 -2.74 15.04
N ALA A 138 6.20 -3.94 15.56
CA ALA A 138 5.76 -5.08 14.77
C ALA A 138 4.83 -5.99 15.57
N HIS A 139 3.99 -6.73 14.86
CA HIS A 139 3.24 -7.87 15.36
C HIS A 139 3.59 -9.06 14.47
N LEU A 140 4.25 -10.06 15.04
CA LEU A 140 4.80 -11.22 14.34
C LEU A 140 4.15 -12.51 14.87
N PRO A 141 4.14 -13.61 14.10
CA PRO A 141 3.68 -14.89 14.59
C PRO A 141 4.58 -15.35 15.74
N GLU A 142 3.99 -15.99 16.76
CA GLU A 142 4.70 -16.46 17.97
C GLU A 142 5.70 -17.60 17.69
N HIS A 143 5.88 -18.06 16.46
CA HIS A 143 6.59 -19.30 16.15
C HIS A 143 7.87 -19.08 15.33
N GLY A 144 9.01 -19.27 15.99
CA GLY A 144 10.19 -19.90 15.39
C GLY A 144 11.30 -19.01 14.82
N LYS A 145 11.17 -17.68 14.85
CA LYS A 145 12.28 -16.77 14.49
C LYS A 145 12.58 -15.84 15.65
N THR A 146 13.87 -15.62 15.93
CA THR A 146 14.29 -14.55 16.84
C THR A 146 13.87 -13.20 16.25
N PHE A 147 13.51 -12.26 17.11
CA PHE A 147 13.10 -10.92 16.68
C PHE A 147 14.18 -10.21 15.85
N ASP A 148 15.45 -10.50 16.10
CA ASP A 148 16.58 -9.93 15.35
C ASP A 148 16.59 -10.38 13.87
N ASP A 149 16.32 -11.66 13.61
CA ASP A 149 16.17 -12.19 12.24
C ASP A 149 14.96 -11.58 11.55
N ALA A 150 13.86 -11.39 12.30
CA ALA A 150 12.66 -10.75 11.79
C ALA A 150 12.85 -9.25 11.52
N THR A 151 13.63 -8.54 12.34
CA THR A 151 13.88 -7.09 12.18
C THR A 151 14.60 -6.79 10.88
N THR A 152 15.57 -7.62 10.50
CA THR A 152 16.28 -7.46 9.22
C THR A 152 15.31 -7.63 8.04
N VAL A 153 14.47 -8.68 8.07
CA VAL A 153 13.47 -8.94 7.04
C VAL A 153 12.44 -7.80 6.98
N LEU A 154 11.88 -7.39 8.12
CA LEU A 154 10.91 -6.31 8.21
C LEU A 154 11.48 -4.98 7.75
N THR A 155 12.75 -4.68 8.05
CA THR A 155 13.42 -3.48 7.55
C THR A 155 13.54 -3.53 6.03
N GLN A 156 13.94 -4.68 5.47
CA GLN A 156 14.01 -4.84 4.03
C GLN A 156 12.65 -4.64 3.36
N VAL A 157 11.58 -5.25 3.89
CA VAL A 157 10.21 -5.06 3.40
C VAL A 157 9.80 -3.59 3.53
N GLY A 158 10.02 -3.00 4.70
CA GLY A 158 9.66 -1.61 4.98
C GLY A 158 10.35 -0.61 4.07
N VAL A 159 11.61 -0.82 3.72
CA VAL A 159 12.33 0.02 2.73
C VAL A 159 11.68 -0.06 1.34
N ARG A 160 11.23 -1.24 0.90
CA ARG A 160 10.48 -1.35 -0.37
C ARG A 160 9.11 -0.71 -0.25
N ALA A 161 8.45 -0.83 0.90
CA ALA A 161 7.18 -0.17 1.18
C ALA A 161 7.30 1.36 1.11
N LEU A 162 8.32 1.94 1.74
CA LEU A 162 8.68 3.37 1.63
C LEU A 162 8.93 3.76 0.17
N ALA A 163 9.70 2.97 -0.58
CA ALA A 163 10.00 3.23 -1.99
C ALA A 163 8.72 3.21 -2.86
N ILE A 164 7.78 2.30 -2.60
CA ILE A 164 6.50 2.20 -3.31
C ILE A 164 5.62 3.42 -3.01
N VAL A 165 5.49 3.77 -1.73
CA VAL A 165 4.73 4.95 -1.27
C VAL A 165 5.32 6.23 -1.86
N GLY A 166 6.65 6.38 -1.81
CA GLY A 166 7.36 7.55 -2.34
C GLY A 166 7.35 7.66 -3.86
N ALA A 167 7.24 6.55 -4.59
CA ALA A 167 7.20 6.56 -6.05
C ALA A 167 5.85 7.02 -6.62
N LEU A 168 4.76 6.67 -5.96
CA LEU A 168 3.41 7.05 -6.39
C LEU A 168 3.14 8.50 -5.99
N HIS A 169 2.24 9.20 -6.69
CA HIS A 169 1.73 10.50 -6.25
C HIS A 169 0.64 10.30 -5.18
N GLU A 170 0.46 11.27 -4.28
CA GLU A 170 -0.40 11.13 -3.08
C GLU A 170 -1.83 10.79 -3.47
N SER A 171 -2.36 11.45 -4.50
CA SER A 171 -3.68 11.21 -5.09
C SER A 171 -3.94 9.76 -5.50
N TYR A 172 -2.89 8.96 -5.76
CA TYR A 172 -3.05 7.56 -6.13
C TYR A 172 -3.01 6.65 -4.91
N ARG A 173 -2.37 7.03 -3.81
CA ARG A 173 -2.15 6.18 -2.61
C ARG A 173 -2.82 6.71 -1.35
N GLU A 174 -3.78 7.62 -1.51
CA GLU A 174 -4.44 8.36 -0.42
C GLU A 174 -4.81 7.47 0.77
N THR A 175 -5.33 6.25 0.52
CA THR A 175 -5.64 5.29 1.58
C THR A 175 -4.56 4.23 1.71
N ALA A 176 -4.27 3.49 0.63
CA ALA A 176 -3.31 2.39 0.67
C ALA A 176 -2.82 1.97 -0.73
N VAL A 177 -1.79 1.13 -0.74
CA VAL A 177 -1.37 0.30 -1.87
C VAL A 177 -1.47 -1.16 -1.45
N MET A 178 -2.12 -1.98 -2.26
CA MET A 178 -2.26 -3.41 -2.07
C MET A 178 -1.49 -4.13 -3.18
N LEU A 179 -0.66 -5.08 -2.79
CA LEU A 179 0.17 -5.88 -3.67
C LEU A 179 -0.29 -7.33 -3.56
N ASP A 180 -0.85 -7.87 -4.64
CA ASP A 180 -1.30 -9.26 -4.66
C ASP A 180 -0.20 -10.12 -5.31
N PHE A 181 0.37 -11.02 -4.51
CA PHE A 181 1.34 -12.02 -4.92
C PHE A 181 0.66 -13.38 -5.07
N ARG A 182 1.39 -14.36 -5.61
CA ARG A 182 0.88 -15.73 -5.74
C ARG A 182 0.53 -16.38 -4.40
N GLN A 183 1.26 -16.06 -3.33
CA GLN A 183 1.11 -16.71 -2.02
C GLN A 183 0.65 -15.74 -0.92
N GLY A 184 -0.05 -14.68 -1.29
CA GLY A 184 -0.63 -13.75 -0.33
C GLY A 184 -0.64 -12.32 -0.83
N SER A 185 -1.02 -11.40 0.05
CA SER A 185 -1.18 -9.99 -0.24
C SER A 185 -0.41 -9.16 0.77
N LEU A 186 0.24 -8.09 0.31
CA LEU A 186 0.85 -7.07 1.17
C LEU A 186 0.07 -5.76 1.04
N LEU A 187 -0.43 -5.27 2.16
CA LEU A 187 -1.06 -3.95 2.28
C LEU A 187 -0.03 -2.96 2.82
N ILE A 188 0.06 -1.79 2.21
CA ILE A 188 0.99 -0.72 2.59
C ILE A 188 0.20 0.58 2.66
N PHE A 189 0.35 1.35 3.73
CA PHE A 189 -0.26 2.67 3.83
C PHE A 189 0.60 3.64 4.62
N ASP A 190 0.53 4.90 4.22
CA ASP A 190 1.19 6.01 4.87
C ASP A 190 0.31 6.65 5.96
N CYS A 191 0.94 7.08 7.04
CA CYS A 191 0.35 7.74 8.18
C CYS A 191 1.34 8.74 8.79
N ASP A 192 1.39 9.96 8.27
CA ASP A 192 2.14 11.10 8.83
C ASP A 192 3.62 10.80 9.09
N GLY A 193 4.36 10.39 8.05
CA GLY A 193 5.80 10.06 8.14
C GLY A 193 6.09 8.64 8.68
N LEU A 194 5.04 7.84 8.84
CA LEU A 194 5.11 6.43 9.16
C LEU A 194 4.47 5.60 8.05
N VAL A 195 5.17 4.58 7.57
CA VAL A 195 4.58 3.56 6.70
C VAL A 195 4.26 2.33 7.51
N ILE A 196 2.99 1.92 7.49
CA ILE A 196 2.53 0.67 8.07
C ILE A 196 2.30 -0.32 6.94
N PHE A 197 2.78 -1.55 7.14
CA PHE A 197 2.61 -2.62 6.18
C PHE A 197 2.19 -3.92 6.89
N ALA A 198 1.35 -4.70 6.21
CA ALA A 198 0.76 -5.92 6.75
C ALA A 198 0.61 -6.97 5.66
N PHE A 199 0.83 -8.22 6.03
CA PHE A 199 0.73 -9.36 5.12
C PHE A 199 -0.38 -10.30 5.58
N ALA A 200 -1.14 -10.84 4.63
CA ALA A 200 -2.18 -11.84 4.84
C ALA A 200 -2.34 -12.68 3.58
N ASP A 201 -3.09 -13.77 3.64
CA ASP A 201 -3.52 -14.49 2.42
C ASP A 201 -4.25 -13.55 1.45
N LYS A 202 -5.20 -12.75 1.96
CA LYS A 202 -5.93 -11.77 1.16
C LYS A 202 -6.52 -10.65 2.02
N PHE A 203 -6.55 -9.44 1.46
CA PHE A 203 -7.26 -8.33 2.08
C PHE A 203 -8.59 -8.03 1.39
N ASP A 204 -9.62 -7.79 2.20
CA ASP A 204 -10.83 -7.12 1.74
C ASP A 204 -10.61 -5.61 1.69
N SER A 205 -10.84 -4.98 0.54
CA SER A 205 -10.55 -3.56 0.36
C SER A 205 -11.40 -2.66 1.26
N LEU A 206 -12.64 -3.04 1.58
CA LEU A 206 -13.52 -2.25 2.45
C LEU A 206 -13.05 -2.33 3.90
N ALA A 207 -12.72 -3.52 4.39
CA ALA A 207 -12.15 -3.75 5.72
C ALA A 207 -10.80 -3.03 5.88
N ALA A 208 -9.90 -3.15 4.90
CA ALA A 208 -8.62 -2.45 4.84
C ALA A 208 -8.80 -0.94 5.04
N THR A 209 -9.68 -0.37 4.24
CA THR A 209 -10.03 1.05 4.27
C THR A 209 -10.54 1.45 5.66
N GLN A 210 -11.55 0.77 6.22
CA GLN A 210 -12.08 1.06 7.56
C GLN A 210 -11.02 0.98 8.67
N VAL A 211 -10.17 -0.05 8.65
CA VAL A 211 -9.09 -0.22 9.64
C VAL A 211 -8.07 0.91 9.52
N ILE A 212 -7.66 1.27 8.31
CA ILE A 212 -6.70 2.36 8.06
C ILE A 212 -7.24 3.70 8.58
N GLY A 213 -8.51 4.02 8.31
CA GLY A 213 -9.13 5.24 8.83
C GLY A 213 -9.10 5.32 10.37
N ARG A 214 -9.30 4.19 11.05
CA ARG A 214 -9.20 4.10 12.52
C ARG A 214 -7.76 4.20 13.03
N VAL A 215 -6.80 3.63 12.31
CA VAL A 215 -5.36 3.75 12.63
C VAL A 215 -4.92 5.20 12.52
N ARG A 216 -5.23 5.87 11.40
CA ARG A 216 -4.93 7.30 11.20
C ARG A 216 -5.56 8.16 12.29
N SER A 217 -6.81 7.89 12.66
CA SER A 217 -7.49 8.60 13.76
C SER A 217 -6.79 8.45 15.12
N ARG A 218 -6.12 7.31 15.37
CA ARG A 218 -5.39 7.07 16.62
C ARG A 218 -4.00 7.70 16.62
N LEU A 219 -3.35 7.74 15.47
CA LEU A 219 -2.00 8.28 15.32
C LEU A 219 -2.00 9.79 15.06
N ALA A 220 -3.14 10.36 14.65
CA ALA A 220 -3.28 11.78 14.42
C ALA A 220 -2.85 12.62 15.64
N GLY A 221 -1.89 13.51 15.42
CA GLY A 221 -1.35 14.42 16.43
C GLY A 221 -0.37 13.76 17.42
N GLN A 222 0.04 12.51 17.20
CA GLN A 222 1.08 11.86 17.98
C GLN A 222 2.46 12.23 17.44
N ASP A 223 3.42 12.50 18.33
CA ASP A 223 4.83 12.63 17.95
C ASP A 223 5.48 11.25 17.90
N LEU A 224 5.58 10.70 16.69
CA LEU A 224 6.13 9.36 16.45
C LEU A 224 7.65 9.32 16.49
N SER A 225 8.34 10.47 16.49
CA SER A 225 9.80 10.52 16.65
C SER A 225 10.24 10.06 18.04
N LEU A 226 9.32 10.12 19.02
CA LEU A 226 9.54 9.71 20.40
C LEU A 226 9.33 8.21 20.64
N VAL A 227 8.96 7.44 19.61
CA VAL A 227 8.78 5.98 19.70
C VAL A 227 10.15 5.30 19.61
N TRP A 228 10.47 4.51 20.64
CA TRP A 228 11.73 3.78 20.72
C TRP A 228 11.56 2.35 20.23
N THR A 229 12.56 1.84 19.50
CA THR A 229 12.60 0.43 19.09
C THR A 229 12.91 -0.43 20.32
N TYR A 230 11.88 -0.89 21.03
CA TYR A 230 12.08 -1.83 22.15
C TYR A 230 12.04 -3.28 21.65
N GLY A 231 13.14 -3.99 21.90
CA GLY A 231 13.18 -5.45 21.92
C GLY A 231 12.72 -5.95 23.28
N THR A 232 11.42 -6.17 23.44
CA THR A 232 10.78 -7.13 24.37
C THR A 232 9.26 -6.92 24.29
N TRP A 233 8.55 -7.95 23.82
CA TRP A 233 7.09 -8.01 23.69
C TRP A 233 6.60 -9.28 24.39
#